data_AF-A0A7S3AFX2-F1
#
_entry.id   AF-A0A7S3AFX2-F1
#
_cell.length_a   1.000
_cell.length_b   1.000
_cell.length_c   1.000
_cell.angle_alpha   90.00
_cell.angle_beta   90.00
_cell.angle_gamma   90.00
#
_symmetry.space_group_name_H-M   'P 1'
#
loop_
_entity.id
_entity.type
_entity.pdbx_description
1 polymer ?
#
loop_
_entity_poly.entity_id
_entity_poly.type
_entity_poly.pdbx_seq_one_letter_code
_entity_poly.pdbx_strand_id
1 'polypeptide(L)'
;DSIMIKAVAETCGRSVDAIKGQLEEEGDLGVVALSSRAKQMMMIKPKPLTLRSVLKTLTEIAELSGNSAQNKKKDKVKQMLVASQEKEAQYIVRSLQGKMRIGLAE
;
A
#
# COMPACT_ATOMS: atom_id res chain seq x y z
N ASP A 1 -4.91 -3.18 9.86
CA ASP A 1 -3.65 -2.40 9.95
C ASP A 1 -2.36 -3.23 9.94
N SER A 2 -2.19 -4.28 10.75
CA SER A 2 -0.92 -5.07 10.80
C SER A 2 -0.41 -5.59 9.45
N ILE A 3 -1.31 -6.07 8.57
CA ILE A 3 -0.95 -6.54 7.21
C ILE A 3 -0.42 -5.40 6.34
N MET A 4 -1.03 -4.21 6.42
CA MET A 4 -0.65 -3.04 5.63
C MET A 4 0.70 -2.49 6.09
N ILE A 5 0.92 -2.42 7.41
CA ILE A 5 2.22 -2.01 7.98
C ILE A 5 3.33 -2.94 7.49
N LYS A 6 3.11 -4.26 7.55
CA LYS A 6 4.07 -5.25 7.04
C LYS A 6 4.29 -5.11 5.53
N ALA A 7 3.23 -4.92 4.75
CA ALA A 7 3.33 -4.74 3.30
C ALA A 7 4.13 -3.49 2.91
N VAL A 8 3.90 -2.36 3.59
CA VAL A 8 4.66 -1.11 3.37
C VAL A 8 6.11 -1.29 3.80
N ALA A 9 6.37 -1.87 4.98
CA ALA A 9 7.71 -2.17 5.48
C ALA A 9 8.51 -3.04 4.48
N GLU A 10 7.92 -4.17 4.05
CA GLU A 10 8.54 -5.08 3.09
C GLU A 10 8.75 -4.44 1.71
N THR A 11 7.78 -3.66 1.22
CA THR A 11 7.90 -2.98 -0.08
C THR A 11 9.01 -1.93 -0.06
N CYS A 12 9.11 -1.19 1.04
CA CYS A 12 10.01 -0.05 1.18
C CYS A 12 11.40 -0.41 1.73
N GLY A 13 11.64 -1.69 2.08
CA GLY A 13 12.89 -2.12 2.70
C GLY A 13 13.13 -1.49 4.08
N ARG A 14 12.06 -1.21 4.83
CA ARG A 14 12.12 -0.61 6.17
C ARG A 14 11.73 -1.63 7.24
N SER A 15 12.24 -1.45 8.47
CA SER A 15 11.78 -2.27 9.59
C SER A 15 10.33 -1.92 9.96
N VAL A 16 9.59 -2.90 10.48
CA VAL A 16 8.21 -2.70 10.94
C VAL A 16 8.14 -1.63 12.03
N ASP A 17 9.13 -1.59 12.93
CA ASP A 17 9.16 -0.62 14.03
C ASP A 17 9.40 0.81 13.53
N ALA A 18 10.25 1.00 12.51
CA ALA A 18 10.43 2.30 11.87
C ALA A 18 9.14 2.80 11.18
N ILE A 19 8.35 1.90 10.58
CA ILE A 19 7.05 2.26 10.00
C ILE A 19 6.04 2.61 11.10
N LYS A 20 6.03 1.87 12.21
CA LYS A 20 5.14 2.15 13.35
C LYS A 20 5.45 3.50 14.00
N GLY A 21 6.73 3.80 14.25
CA GLY A 21 7.13 5.09 14.83
C GLY A 21 6.69 6.25 13.94
N GLN A 22 6.94 6.17 12.64
CA GLN A 22 6.49 7.22 11.72
C GLN A 22 4.96 7.28 11.59
N LEU A 23 4.26 6.14 11.70
CA LEU A 23 2.79 6.13 11.71
C LEU A 23 2.23 6.83 12.96
N GLU A 24 2.90 6.72 14.10
CA GLU A 24 2.54 7.42 15.33
C GLU A 24 2.71 8.94 15.19
N GLU A 25 3.79 9.39 14.55
CA GLU A 25 4.06 10.80 14.27
C GLU A 25 3.09 11.40 13.24
N GLU A 26 2.88 10.72 12.10
CA GLU A 26 2.10 11.24 10.97
C GLU A 26 0.59 11.00 11.13
N GLY A 27 0.21 10.00 11.93
CA GLY A 27 -1.19 9.55 12.08
C GLY A 27 -1.83 8.98 10.82
N ASP A 28 -1.07 8.76 9.73
CA ASP A 28 -1.55 8.29 8.43
C ASP A 28 -0.56 7.34 7.73
N LEU A 29 -0.95 6.07 7.59
CA LEU A 29 -0.10 5.08 6.92
C LEU A 29 0.07 5.38 5.43
N GLY A 30 -0.89 6.05 4.78
CA GLY A 30 -0.76 6.50 3.40
C GLY A 30 0.33 7.55 3.22
N VAL A 31 0.48 8.48 4.18
CA VAL A 31 1.56 9.48 4.15
C VAL A 31 2.91 8.81 4.41
N VAL A 32 2.97 7.86 5.34
CA VAL A 32 4.17 7.04 5.58
C VAL A 32 4.53 6.23 4.33
N ALA A 33 3.55 5.66 3.62
CA ALA A 33 3.80 4.93 2.38
C ALA A 33 4.34 5.83 1.27
N LEU A 34 3.74 7.01 1.06
CA LEU A 34 4.23 8.02 0.11
C LEU A 34 5.68 8.40 0.37
N SER A 35 5.99 8.82 1.60
CA SER A 35 7.33 9.26 1.98
C SER A 35 8.36 8.12 1.90
N SER A 36 7.96 6.89 2.20
CA SER A 36 8.83 5.71 2.07
C SER A 36 9.11 5.38 0.60
N ARG A 37 8.10 5.43 -0.25
CA ARG A 37 8.19 5.15 -1.68
C ARG A 37 9.03 6.17 -2.43
N ALA A 38 8.89 7.46 -2.10
CA ALA A 38 9.69 8.53 -2.70
C ALA A 38 11.20 8.37 -2.46
N LYS A 39 11.60 7.67 -1.39
CA LYS A 39 13.00 7.41 -1.05
C LYS A 39 13.59 6.17 -1.74
N GLN A 40 12.79 5.35 -2.41
CA GLN A 40 13.28 4.15 -3.08
C GLN A 40 13.78 4.45 -4.50
N MET A 41 15.08 4.25 -4.73
CA MET A 41 15.63 4.20 -6.08
C MET A 41 15.31 2.84 -6.72
N MET A 42 14.85 2.87 -7.97
CA MET A 42 14.56 1.66 -8.74
C MET A 42 15.51 1.53 -9.92
N MET A 43 16.09 0.35 -10.09
CA MET A 43 16.88 0.03 -11.29
C MET A 43 16.01 -0.06 -12.55
N ILE A 44 14.78 -0.57 -12.41
CA ILE A 44 13.79 -0.67 -13.50
C ILE A 44 12.46 -0.13 -12.99
N LYS A 45 11.90 0.85 -13.71
CA LYS A 45 10.59 1.40 -13.39
C LYS A 45 9.48 0.46 -13.89
N PRO A 46 8.56 0.01 -13.02
CA PRO A 46 7.41 -0.81 -13.45
C PRO A 46 6.48 -0.04 -14.39
N LYS A 47 5.60 -0.78 -15.08
CA LYS A 47 4.52 -0.15 -15.85
C LYS A 47 3.62 0.69 -14.91
N PRO A 48 3.21 1.91 -15.32
CA PRO A 48 2.29 2.72 -14.54
C PRO A 48 1.00 1.98 -14.21
N LEU A 49 0.44 2.28 -13.05
CA LEU A 49 -0.87 1.79 -12.67
C LEU A 49 -1.96 2.41 -13.55
N THR A 50 -3.03 1.66 -13.78
CA THR A 50 -4.25 2.15 -14.41
C THR A 50 -5.42 1.92 -13.48
N LEU A 51 -6.48 2.72 -13.59
CA LEU A 51 -7.70 2.51 -12.80
C LEU A 51 -8.25 1.08 -12.96
N ARG A 52 -8.23 0.56 -14.20
CA ARG A 52 -8.68 -0.82 -14.49
C ARG A 52 -7.83 -1.86 -13.78
N SER A 53 -6.50 -1.72 -13.79
CA SER A 53 -5.61 -2.67 -13.12
C SER A 53 -5.70 -2.60 -11.60
N VAL A 54 -5.86 -1.39 -11.04
CA VAL A 54 -6.04 -1.19 -9.60
C VAL A 54 -7.37 -1.79 -9.15
N LEU A 55 -8.47 -1.46 -9.82
CA LEU A 55 -9.79 -2.00 -9.48
C LEU A 55 -9.79 -3.53 -9.55
N LYS A 56 -9.27 -4.11 -10.63
CA LYS A 56 -9.14 -5.56 -10.77
C LYS A 56 -8.37 -6.17 -9.60
N THR A 57 -7.24 -5.57 -9.22
CA THR A 57 -6.40 -6.10 -8.13
C THR A 57 -7.11 -5.99 -6.77
N LEU A 58 -7.84 -4.90 -6.52
CA LEU A 58 -8.64 -4.74 -5.30
C LEU A 58 -9.77 -5.78 -5.23
N THR A 59 -10.46 -6.06 -6.34
CA THR A 59 -11.46 -7.12 -6.43
C THR A 59 -10.85 -8.49 -6.13
N GLU A 60 -9.72 -8.83 -6.76
CA GLU A 60 -9.00 -10.08 -6.49
C GLU A 60 -8.62 -10.21 -5.00
N ILE A 61 -8.16 -9.13 -4.36
CA ILE A 61 -7.85 -9.11 -2.92
C ILE A 61 -9.09 -9.40 -2.06
N ALA A 62 -10.26 -8.89 -2.46
CA ALA A 62 -11.52 -9.11 -1.76
C ALA A 62 -11.98 -10.57 -1.85
N GLU A 63 -11.86 -11.18 -3.03
CA GLU A 63 -12.29 -12.56 -3.33
C GLU A 63 -11.37 -13.64 -2.73
N LEU A 64 -10.11 -13.31 -2.45
CA LEU A 64 -9.15 -14.25 -1.87
C LEU A 64 -9.57 -14.74 -0.48
N SER A 65 -9.67 -16.07 -0.34
CA SER A 65 -10.03 -16.79 0.90
C SER A 65 -9.19 -18.07 1.10
N GLY A 66 -9.26 -18.68 2.28
CA GLY A 66 -8.50 -19.88 2.66
C GLY A 66 -7.14 -19.62 3.33
N ASN A 67 -6.43 -20.69 3.71
CA ASN A 67 -5.23 -20.65 4.56
C ASN A 67 -4.09 -19.78 4.00
N SER A 68 -3.92 -19.69 2.69
CA SER A 68 -2.85 -18.88 2.06
C SER A 68 -3.30 -17.47 1.66
N ALA A 69 -4.56 -17.09 1.93
CA ALA A 69 -5.12 -15.84 1.46
C ALA A 69 -4.36 -14.62 1.99
N GLN A 70 -3.97 -14.64 3.27
CA GLN A 70 -3.26 -13.53 3.91
C GLN A 70 -1.95 -13.16 3.18
N ASN A 71 -1.14 -14.17 2.85
CA ASN A 71 0.11 -13.96 2.13
C ASN A 71 -0.15 -13.47 0.70
N LYS A 72 -1.10 -14.08 -0.01
CA LYS A 72 -1.47 -13.66 -1.37
C LYS A 72 -1.99 -12.21 -1.43
N LYS A 73 -2.82 -11.80 -0.46
CA LYS A 73 -3.29 -10.42 -0.33
C LYS A 73 -2.12 -9.47 -0.11
N LYS A 74 -1.21 -9.80 0.79
CA LYS A 74 0.00 -9.02 1.05
C LYS A 74 0.84 -8.86 -0.23
N ASP A 75 1.06 -9.93 -0.98
CA ASP A 75 1.86 -9.89 -2.21
C ASP A 75 1.23 -9.03 -3.30
N LYS A 76 -0.10 -9.09 -3.47
CA LYS A 76 -0.84 -8.21 -4.39
C LYS A 76 -0.72 -6.73 -3.99
N VAL A 77 -0.83 -6.43 -2.70
CA VAL A 77 -0.62 -5.07 -2.19
C VAL A 77 0.81 -4.60 -2.47
N LYS A 78 1.81 -5.43 -2.20
CA LYS A 78 3.22 -5.11 -2.48
C LYS A 78 3.44 -4.80 -3.96
N GLN A 79 2.89 -5.62 -4.87
CA GLN A 79 3.00 -5.37 -6.31
C GLN A 79 2.41 -4.02 -6.72
N MET A 80 1.22 -3.67 -6.20
CA MET A 80 0.63 -2.36 -6.43
C MET A 80 1.50 -1.23 -5.87
N LEU A 81 2.01 -1.37 -4.65
CA LEU A 81 2.88 -0.36 -4.04
C LEU A 81 4.20 -0.20 -4.81
N VAL A 82 4.79 -1.28 -5.32
CA VAL A 82 6.01 -1.22 -6.16
C VAL A 82 5.74 -0.46 -7.46
N ALA A 83 4.59 -0.65 -8.09
CA ALA A 83 4.22 0.04 -9.32
C ALA A 83 3.73 1.48 -9.12
N SER A 84 3.37 1.85 -7.88
CA SER A 84 2.85 3.17 -7.53
C SER A 84 3.87 4.29 -7.74
N GLN A 85 3.38 5.41 -8.27
CA GLN A 85 4.13 6.63 -8.58
C GLN A 85 3.51 7.82 -7.86
N GLU A 86 4.35 8.80 -7.51
CA GLU A 86 3.90 10.04 -6.86
C GLU A 86 2.97 9.74 -5.66
N LYS A 87 1.75 10.30 -5.67
CA LYS A 87 0.75 10.16 -4.60
C LYS A 87 -0.07 8.87 -4.65
N GLU A 88 0.13 7.99 -5.64
CA GLU A 88 -0.67 6.76 -5.78
C GLU A 88 -0.53 5.87 -4.54
N ALA A 89 0.69 5.73 -3.98
CA ALA A 89 0.94 4.92 -2.78
C ALA A 89 0.07 5.35 -1.60
N GLN A 90 -0.11 6.67 -1.42
CA GLN A 90 -0.91 7.24 -0.34
C GLN A 90 -2.36 6.79 -0.42
N TYR A 91 -2.97 6.96 -1.59
CA TYR A 91 -4.38 6.67 -1.78
C TYR A 91 -4.67 5.17 -1.90
N ILE A 92 -3.73 4.37 -2.42
CA ILE A 92 -3.83 2.91 -2.40
C ILE A 92 -3.90 2.40 -0.96
N VAL A 93 -3.00 2.85 -0.09
CA VAL A 93 -2.99 2.42 1.31
C VAL A 93 -4.25 2.89 2.04
N ARG A 94 -4.65 4.15 1.85
CA ARG A 94 -5.89 4.68 2.44
C ARG A 94 -7.13 3.91 1.98
N SER A 95 -7.21 3.54 0.71
CA SER A 95 -8.29 2.73 0.14
C SER A 95 -8.35 1.35 0.79
N LEU A 96 -7.20 0.67 0.89
CA LEU A 96 -7.08 -0.65 1.48
C LEU A 96 -7.36 -0.67 3.00
N GLN A 97 -7.20 0.46 3.67
CA GLN A 97 -7.58 0.63 5.08
C GLN A 97 -9.04 1.06 5.27
N GLY A 98 -9.76 1.42 4.20
CA GLY A 98 -11.10 2.00 4.28
C GLY A 98 -11.12 3.41 4.89
N LYS A 99 -9.99 4.13 4.89
CA LYS A 99 -9.81 5.44 5.55
C LYS A 99 -9.35 6.47 4.52
N MET A 100 -10.23 6.84 3.58
CA MET A 100 -9.85 7.69 2.44
C MET A 100 -9.46 9.12 2.81
N ARG A 101 -10.01 9.68 3.89
CA ARG A 101 -9.65 11.01 4.42
C ARG A 101 -9.77 12.14 3.38
N ILE A 102 -10.84 12.11 2.60
CA ILE A 102 -11.14 13.12 1.56
C ILE A 102 -12.27 14.08 1.94
N GLY A 103 -12.86 13.94 3.14
CA GLY A 103 -13.93 14.84 3.60
C GLY A 103 -15.27 14.70 2.87
N LEU A 104 -15.42 13.65 2.04
CA LEU A 104 -16.61 13.32 1.29
C LEU A 104 -17.08 11.92 1.68
N ALA A 105 -18.36 11.78 1.99
CA ALA A 105 -19.08 10.54 2.22
C ALA A 105 -20.43 10.63 1.50
N GLU A 106 -21.09 9.50 1.30
CA GLU A 106 -22.46 9.41 0.77
C GLU A 106 -23.50 9.76 1.84
#